data_AF-T2JF83-F1
#
_entry.id   AF-T2JF83-F1
#
_cell.length_a   1.000
_cell.length_b   1.000
_cell.length_c   1.000
_cell.angle_alpha   90.00
_cell.angle_beta   90.00
_cell.angle_gamma   90.00
#
_symmetry.space_group_name_H-M   'P 1'
#
loop_
_entity.id
_entity.type
_entity.pdbx_description
1 polymer ?
#
loop_
_entity_poly.entity_id
_entity_poly.type
_entity_poly.pdbx_seq_one_letter_code
_entity_poly.pdbx_strand_id
1 'polypeptide(L)'
;MKVNHLVREEDLPQLSEGLRKDFEDFCNSIFVEDPYNCLGLDNHTLKGDLRGYRALEIDENGVSYRLVYRIYEKPAPKRVFILSFAEHDLAYEKAKDRK
;
A
#
# COMPACT_ATOMS: atom_id res chain seq x y z
N MET A 1 -7.42 -10.20 -1.32
CA MET A 1 -7.00 -8.78 -1.27
C MET A 1 -8.01 -7.92 -2.01
N LYS A 2 -8.14 -6.64 -1.65
CA LYS A 2 -8.92 -5.64 -2.38
C LYS A 2 -8.04 -4.41 -2.63
N VAL A 3 -8.31 -3.71 -3.73
CA VAL A 3 -7.58 -2.50 -4.12
C VAL A 3 -8.63 -1.42 -4.38
N ASN A 4 -8.45 -0.22 -3.81
CA ASN A 4 -9.29 0.91 -4.15
C ASN A 4 -9.18 1.19 -5.66
N HIS A 5 -10.30 1.37 -6.35
CA HIS A 5 -10.34 1.55 -7.81
C HIS A 5 -9.44 2.71 -8.28
N LEU A 6 -9.36 3.80 -7.51
CA LEU A 6 -8.50 4.95 -7.83
C LEU A 6 -7.01 4.63 -7.78
N VAL A 7 -6.58 3.56 -7.08
CA VAL A 7 -5.20 3.09 -7.19
C VAL A 7 -4.93 2.62 -8.62
N ARG A 8 -5.86 1.89 -9.24
CA ARG A 8 -5.69 1.38 -10.61
C ARG A 8 -5.86 2.47 -11.66
N GLU A 9 -6.80 3.39 -11.42
CA GLU A 9 -7.19 4.41 -12.39
C GLU A 9 -6.30 5.66 -12.33
N GLU A 10 -5.78 6.02 -11.16
CA GLU A 10 -5.04 7.27 -10.95
C GLU A 10 -3.61 7.04 -10.48
N ASP A 11 -3.37 6.11 -9.54
CA ASP A 11 -2.04 5.96 -8.95
C ASP A 11 -1.10 5.19 -9.87
N LEU A 12 -1.44 3.94 -10.22
CA LEU A 12 -0.59 3.07 -11.04
C LEU A 12 -0.16 3.71 -12.38
N PRO A 13 -1.03 4.43 -13.12
CA PRO A 13 -0.62 5.07 -14.37
C PRO A 13 0.45 6.15 -14.21
N GLN A 14 0.61 6.72 -13.02
CA GLN A 14 1.62 7.74 -12.71
C GLN A 14 2.94 7.14 -12.23
N LEU A 15 2.97 5.85 -11.92
CA LEU A 15 4.16 5.16 -11.44
C LEU A 15 5.03 4.66 -12.60
N SER A 16 6.32 4.47 -12.31
CA SER A 16 7.24 3.81 -13.22
C SER A 16 6.78 2.39 -13.57
N GLU A 17 7.37 1.79 -14.60
CA GLU A 17 7.16 0.36 -14.87
C GLU A 17 7.65 -0.53 -13.72
N GLY A 18 8.76 -0.17 -13.08
CA GLY A 18 9.31 -0.88 -11.93
C GLY A 18 8.32 -0.95 -10.77
N LEU A 19 7.83 0.22 -10.34
CA LEU A 19 6.86 0.31 -9.25
C LEU A 19 5.52 -0.37 -9.56
N ARG A 20 5.08 -0.35 -10.83
CA ARG A 20 3.88 -1.10 -11.24
C ARG A 20 4.08 -2.60 -11.13
N LYS A 21 5.27 -3.11 -11.47
CA LYS A 21 5.61 -4.52 -11.30
C LYS A 21 5.71 -4.90 -9.82
N ASP A 22 6.38 -4.06 -9.03
CA ASP A 22 6.48 -4.23 -7.58
C ASP A 22 5.08 -4.28 -6.94
N PHE A 23 4.16 -3.42 -7.38
CA PHE A 23 2.77 -3.48 -6.94
C PHE A 23 2.11 -4.84 -7.18
N GLU A 24 2.30 -5.43 -8.36
CA GLU A 24 1.78 -6.75 -8.67
C GLU A 24 2.42 -7.84 -7.79
N ASP A 25 3.73 -7.77 -7.58
CA ASP A 25 4.46 -8.70 -6.70
C ASP A 25 4.00 -8.60 -5.24
N PHE A 26 3.80 -7.38 -4.75
CA PHE A 26 3.25 -7.13 -3.41
C PHE A 26 1.84 -7.72 -3.27
N CYS A 27 1.01 -7.50 -4.29
CA CYS A 27 -0.37 -7.96 -4.35
C CYS A 27 -0.49 -9.49 -4.39
N ASN A 28 0.36 -10.15 -5.18
CA ASN A 28 0.25 -11.57 -5.49
C ASN A 28 1.05 -12.45 -4.52
N SER A 29 2.08 -11.90 -3.87
CA SER A 29 2.97 -12.65 -2.98
C SER A 29 2.96 -12.08 -1.57
N ILE A 30 3.53 -10.89 -1.38
CA ILE A 30 3.87 -10.36 -0.04
C ILE A 30 2.65 -10.23 0.86
N PHE A 31 1.56 -9.63 0.37
CA PHE A 31 0.35 -9.43 1.16
C PHE A 31 -0.49 -10.70 1.35
N VAL A 32 -0.28 -11.72 0.53
CA VAL A 32 -0.91 -13.03 0.70
C VAL A 32 -0.25 -13.78 1.86
N GLU A 33 1.08 -13.79 1.87
CA GLU A 33 1.89 -14.50 2.84
C GLU A 33 1.93 -13.77 4.19
N ASP A 34 2.61 -12.62 4.24
CA ASP A 34 2.84 -11.86 5.48
C ASP A 34 2.51 -10.37 5.31
N PRO A 35 1.23 -9.98 5.40
CA PRO A 35 0.83 -8.59 5.29
C PRO A 35 1.22 -7.74 6.51
N TYR A 36 1.71 -8.34 7.60
CA TYR A 36 2.09 -7.60 8.81
C TYR A 36 3.56 -7.20 8.79
N ASN A 37 4.45 -8.08 8.35
CA ASN A 37 5.88 -7.77 8.28
C ASN A 37 6.40 -7.65 6.84
N CYS A 38 5.54 -7.82 5.83
CA CYS A 38 5.87 -7.69 4.41
C CYS A 38 7.14 -8.48 4.02
N LEU A 39 7.31 -9.68 4.55
CA LEU A 39 8.50 -10.53 4.35
C LEU A 39 9.83 -9.84 4.69
N GLY A 40 9.81 -8.92 5.67
CA GLY A 40 10.97 -8.15 6.10
C GLY A 40 11.16 -6.82 5.36
N LEU A 41 10.28 -6.46 4.43
CA LEU A 41 10.30 -5.13 3.83
C LEU A 41 9.88 -4.06 4.85
N ASP A 42 10.49 -2.88 4.73
CA ASP A 42 10.25 -1.74 5.60
C ASP A 42 8.77 -1.34 5.56
N ASN A 43 8.09 -1.51 6.69
CA ASN A 43 6.70 -1.13 6.83
C ASN A 43 6.40 -0.75 8.27
N HIS A 44 5.42 0.11 8.47
CA HIS A 44 5.07 0.59 9.80
C HIS A 44 3.58 0.91 9.93
N THR A 45 3.08 0.90 11.17
CA THR A 45 1.71 1.34 11.48
C THR A 45 1.60 2.85 11.44
N LEU A 46 0.56 3.35 10.77
CA LEU A 46 0.27 4.77 10.69
C LEU A 46 -0.47 5.28 11.94
N LYS A 47 -0.35 6.59 12.19
CA LYS A 47 -0.93 7.31 13.34
C LYS A 47 -1.91 8.39 12.86
N GLY A 48 -2.57 9.08 13.79
CA GLY A 48 -3.50 10.17 13.48
C GLY A 48 -4.71 9.71 12.67
N ASP A 49 -5.04 10.43 11.61
CA ASP A 49 -6.21 10.14 10.74
C ASP A 49 -6.15 8.79 10.04
N LEU A 50 -4.94 8.22 9.91
CA LEU A 50 -4.68 6.90 9.32
C LEU A 50 -4.37 5.86 10.41
N ARG A 51 -4.82 6.06 11.65
CA ARG A 51 -4.69 5.05 12.71
C ARG A 51 -5.36 3.74 12.29
N GLY A 52 -4.61 2.64 12.40
CA GLY A 52 -5.06 1.30 12.01
C GLY A 52 -4.77 0.94 10.54
N TYR A 53 -4.14 1.85 9.79
CA TYR A 53 -3.56 1.60 8.48
C TYR A 53 -2.05 1.38 8.62
N ARG A 54 -1.42 0.87 7.57
CA ARG A 54 0.01 0.60 7.48
C ARG A 54 0.56 1.21 6.18
N ALA A 55 1.84 1.53 6.19
CA ALA A 55 2.56 1.95 5.00
C ALA A 55 3.71 0.96 4.73
N LEU A 56 3.83 0.51 3.49
CA LEU A 56 5.02 -0.13 2.95
C LEU A 56 5.90 0.95 2.31
N GLU A 57 7.18 0.91 2.63
CA GLU A 57 8.19 1.86 2.19
C GLU A 57 8.92 1.34 0.95
N ILE A 58 8.98 2.14 -0.11
CA ILE A 58 9.73 1.80 -1.32
C ILE A 58 10.62 2.99 -1.67
N ASP A 59 11.91 2.74 -1.94
CA ASP A 59 12.81 3.72 -2.56
C ASP A 59 12.98 3.35 -4.04
N GLU A 60 12.69 4.29 -4.94
CA GLU A 60 13.03 4.16 -6.34
C GLU A 60 13.93 5.35 -6.73
N ASN A 61 15.20 5.06 -6.97
CA ASN A 61 16.21 6.05 -7.39
C ASN A 61 16.30 7.26 -6.44
N GLY A 62 16.17 7.05 -5.12
CA GLY A 62 16.23 8.12 -4.11
C GLY A 62 14.91 8.88 -3.92
N VAL A 63 13.83 8.49 -4.60
CA VAL A 63 12.48 9.00 -4.35
C VAL A 63 11.75 8.03 -3.45
N SER A 64 11.22 8.55 -2.33
CA SER A 64 10.51 7.75 -1.34
C SER A 64 9.02 7.63 -1.69
N TYR A 65 8.59 6.41 -1.99
CA TYR A 65 7.21 6.03 -2.21
C TYR A 65 6.62 5.30 -1.00
N ARG A 66 5.30 5.37 -0.90
CA ARG A 66 4.50 4.69 0.12
C ARG A 66 3.32 4.00 -0.54
N LEU A 67 3.16 2.72 -0.21
CA LEU A 67 1.92 1.99 -0.47
C LEU A 67 1.14 1.88 0.84
N VAL A 68 -0.01 2.55 0.91
CA VAL A 68 -0.84 2.57 2.12
C VAL A 68 -1.92 1.51 2.04
N TYR A 69 -2.02 0.69 3.08
CA TYR A 69 -2.97 -0.41 3.13
C TYR A 69 -3.52 -0.63 4.54
N ARG A 70 -4.60 -1.40 4.62
CA ARG A 70 -5.22 -1.85 5.87
C ARG A 70 -5.44 -3.34 5.85
N ILE A 71 -5.28 -3.97 7.01
CA ILE A 71 -5.58 -5.37 7.23
C ILE A 71 -6.90 -5.47 7.99
N TYR A 72 -7.85 -6.19 7.41
CA TYR A 72 -9.12 -6.54 8.05
C TYR A 72 -9.05 -7.99 8.51
N GLU A 73 -9.08 -8.19 9.83
CA GLU A 73 -9.07 -9.50 10.49
C GLU A 73 -10.40 -10.26 10.32
N LYS A 74 -11.50 -9.55 10.10
CA LYS A 74 -12.84 -10.14 10.00
C LYS A 74 -13.63 -9.57 8.81
N PRO A 75 -14.52 -10.39 8.19
CA PRO A 75 -14.66 -11.84 8.40
C PRO A 75 -13.47 -12.61 7.81
N ALA A 76 -13.18 -13.80 8.34
CA ALA A 76 -12.17 -14.68 7.77
C ALA A 76 -12.57 -15.10 6.33
N PRO A 77 -11.61 -15.27 5.41
CA PRO A 77 -10.16 -15.09 5.58
C PRO A 77 -9.73 -13.60 5.66
N LYS A 78 -8.57 -13.34 6.27
CA LYS A 78 -7.95 -12.00 6.40
C LYS A 78 -7.93 -11.26 5.05
N ARG A 79 -8.17 -9.95 5.06
CA ARG A 79 -8.22 -9.13 3.84
C ARG A 79 -7.31 -7.92 3.93
N VAL A 80 -6.37 -7.81 3.01
CA VAL A 80 -5.63 -6.56 2.76
C VAL A 80 -6.45 -5.67 1.83
N PHE A 81 -6.58 -4.39 2.18
CA PHE A 81 -7.16 -3.34 1.36
C PHE A 81 -6.13 -2.25 1.09
N ILE A 82 -5.81 -2.00 -0.18
CA ILE A 82 -4.84 -0.97 -0.59
C ILE A 82 -5.59 0.32 -0.94
N LEU A 83 -5.12 1.45 -0.40
CA LEU A 83 -5.78 2.76 -0.51
C LEU A 83 -5.06 3.70 -1.48
N SER A 84 -3.73 3.71 -1.46
CA SER A 84 -2.92 4.60 -2.28
C SER A 84 -1.54 4.02 -2.55
N PHE A 85 -0.94 4.42 -3.68
CA PHE A 85 0.47 4.21 -3.98
C PHE A 85 1.05 5.44 -4.67
N ALA A 86 1.86 6.22 -3.96
CA ALA A 86 2.46 7.44 -4.49
C ALA A 86 3.71 7.84 -3.68
N GLU A 87 4.33 8.95 -4.03
CA GLU A 87 5.37 9.58 -3.21
C GLU A 87 4.87 9.87 -1.79
N HIS A 88 5.81 9.95 -0.85
CA HIS A 88 5.59 9.97 0.59
C HIS A 88 4.34 10.73 1.07
N ASP A 89 4.30 12.05 0.92
CA ASP A 89 3.21 12.87 1.46
C ASP A 89 1.91 12.67 0.67
N LEU A 90 2.01 12.59 -0.66
CA LEU A 90 0.88 12.41 -1.56
C LEU A 90 0.14 11.09 -1.30
N ALA A 91 0.89 10.02 -0.99
CA ALA A 91 0.29 8.74 -0.64
C ALA A 91 -0.59 8.84 0.61
N TYR A 92 -0.17 9.60 1.61
CA TYR A 92 -0.96 9.80 2.82
C TYR A 92 -2.16 10.70 2.61
N GLU A 93 -2.03 11.77 1.83
CA GLU A 93 -3.16 12.63 1.45
C GLU A 93 -4.23 11.82 0.72
N LYS A 94 -3.85 11.11 -0.35
CA LYS A 94 -4.75 10.21 -1.08
C LYS A 94 -5.38 9.15 -0.18
N ALA A 95 -4.61 8.56 0.74
CA ALA A 95 -5.14 7.57 1.66
C ALA A 95 -6.20 8.16 2.60
N LYS A 96 -6.02 9.39 3.09
CA LYS A 96 -6.99 10.04 3.98
C LYS A 96 -8.34 10.26 3.30
N ASP A 97 -8.33 10.62 2.02
CA ASP A 97 -9.54 10.87 1.23
C ASP A 97 -10.27 9.58 0.84
N ARG A 98 -9.54 8.47 0.74
CA ARG A 98 -10.02 7.18 0.22
C ARG A 98 -10.34 6.13 1.30
N LYS A 99 -10.27 6.50 2.59
CA LYS A 99 -10.27 5.58 3.73
C LYS A 99 -11.60 4.99 4.14
#